data_AF-A0A2G2XBX5-F1
#
_entry.id   AF-A0A2G2XBX5-F1
#
_cell.length_a   1.000
_cell.length_b   1.000
_cell.length_c   1.000
_cell.angle_alpha   90.00
_cell.angle_beta   90.00
_cell.angle_gamma   90.00
#
_symmetry.space_group_name_H-M   'P 1'
#
loop_
_entity.id
_entity.type
_entity.pdbx_description
1 polymer ?
#
loop_
_entity_poly.entity_id
_entity_poly.type
_entity_poly.pdbx_seq_one_letter_code
_entity_poly.pdbx_strand_id
1 'polypeptide(L)'
;MSADKARRVIDQIRGRSYEETLMILELMPYRACYPILKLVYSAAANASYNMGSSETNLVISKAEVNGEFIAGQLKNRVSFRKAMKKAIELTEQADTKGIQIQIAGRIDGKEIARVEWIREDNSRARELMCIRIIGASNHRYAHIGDVIVAVIKEAVPNMLLERSEVFRVVIVRTCKELKRDNGIIIRYDDNAAVVIDQEGNPKGTRIFGAIARELRELNITKIVSLAPEVL
;
A
#
# COMPACT_ATOMS: atom_id res chain seq x y z
N MET A 1 7.13 -0.32 11.98
CA MET A 1 7.65 -0.71 13.31
C MET A 1 8.89 -1.57 13.10
N SER A 2 9.98 -1.36 13.83
CA SER A 2 11.16 -2.25 13.72
C SER A 2 10.87 -3.56 14.42
N ALA A 3 11.24 -4.69 13.80
CA ALA A 3 11.07 -6.03 14.37
C ALA A 3 11.80 -6.16 15.71
N ASP A 4 12.99 -5.57 15.85
CA ASP A 4 13.77 -5.64 17.08
C ASP A 4 13.12 -4.88 18.24
N LYS A 5 12.49 -3.74 17.94
CA LYS A 5 11.73 -2.99 18.95
C LYS A 5 10.49 -3.77 19.40
N ALA A 6 9.83 -4.48 18.49
CA ALA A 6 8.71 -5.35 18.83
C ALA A 6 9.16 -6.57 19.64
N ARG A 7 10.28 -7.22 19.28
CA ARG A 7 10.84 -8.37 20.01
C ARG A 7 11.14 -8.01 21.46
N ARG A 8 11.79 -6.86 21.69
CA ARG A 8 12.06 -6.36 23.05
C ARG A 8 10.81 -6.24 23.90
N VAL A 9 9.68 -5.82 23.33
CA VAL A 9 8.41 -5.72 24.06
C VAL A 9 7.81 -7.11 24.28
N ILE A 10 7.81 -7.96 23.23
CA ILE A 10 7.28 -9.34 23.31
C ILE A 10 8.02 -10.18 24.36
N ASP A 11 9.34 -10.05 24.45
CA ASP A 11 10.14 -10.81 25.41
C ASP A 11 9.84 -10.43 26.87
N GLN A 12 9.31 -9.22 27.13
CA GLN A 12 8.91 -8.80 28.49
C GLN A 12 7.56 -9.35 28.92
N ILE A 13 6.66 -9.61 27.97
CA ILE A 13 5.28 -10.04 28.25
C ILE A 13 5.12 -11.56 28.18
N ARG A 14 6.11 -12.29 27.65
CA ARG A 14 6.05 -13.76 27.57
C ARG A 14 6.03 -14.36 28.98
N GLY A 15 5.08 -15.28 29.21
CA GLY A 15 4.88 -15.95 30.50
C GLY A 15 4.17 -15.10 31.57
N ARG A 16 3.74 -13.88 31.24
CA ARG A 16 3.01 -12.99 32.15
C ARG A 16 1.50 -13.23 32.08
N SER A 17 0.80 -12.89 33.16
CA SER A 17 -0.66 -12.86 33.14
C SER A 17 -1.16 -11.76 32.20
N TYR A 18 -2.43 -11.83 31.83
CA TYR A 18 -3.07 -10.81 31.02
C TYR A 18 -3.02 -9.43 31.69
N GLU A 19 -3.34 -9.36 32.99
CA GLU A 19 -3.28 -8.12 33.77
C GLU A 19 -1.86 -7.54 33.85
N GLU A 20 -0.87 -8.36 34.18
CA GLU A 20 0.54 -7.96 34.20
C GLU A 20 1.00 -7.45 32.83
N THR A 21 0.54 -8.10 31.76
CA THR A 21 0.86 -7.70 30.39
C THR A 21 0.30 -6.31 30.08
N LEU A 22 -0.95 -6.03 30.43
CA LEU A 22 -1.55 -4.71 30.20
C LEU A 22 -0.74 -3.62 30.92
N MET A 23 -0.38 -3.86 32.19
CA MET A 23 0.44 -2.93 32.97
C MET A 23 1.81 -2.68 32.33
N ILE A 24 2.50 -3.74 31.89
CA ILE A 24 3.81 -3.63 31.23
C ILE A 24 3.69 -2.82 29.93
N LEU A 25 2.68 -3.11 29.10
CA LEU A 25 2.51 -2.48 27.80
C LEU A 25 2.11 -0.99 27.91
N GLU A 26 1.34 -0.60 28.92
CA GLU A 26 0.97 0.80 29.16
C GLU A 26 2.14 1.66 29.65
N LEU A 27 3.02 1.09 30.48
CA LEU A 27 4.12 1.83 31.11
C LEU A 27 5.39 1.90 30.26
N MET A 28 5.57 0.97 29.32
CA MET A 28 6.78 0.91 28.49
C MET A 28 6.88 2.07 27.47
N PRO A 29 8.06 2.72 27.32
CA PRO A 29 8.24 3.87 26.43
C PRO A 29 8.43 3.48 24.95
N TYR A 30 7.91 2.33 24.52
CA TYR A 30 8.05 1.84 23.15
C TYR A 30 6.76 2.07 22.36
N ARG A 31 6.85 2.74 21.20
CA ARG A 31 5.71 2.85 20.25
C ARG A 31 5.17 1.48 19.78
N ALA A 32 5.97 0.41 19.92
CA ALA A 32 5.56 -0.94 19.61
C ALA A 32 4.51 -1.51 20.59
N CYS A 33 4.38 -0.92 21.78
CA CYS A 33 3.40 -1.35 22.77
C CYS A 33 1.97 -1.21 22.28
N TYR A 34 1.63 -0.11 21.60
CA TYR A 34 0.25 0.13 21.17
C TYR A 34 -0.31 -0.94 20.19
N PRO A 35 0.42 -1.34 19.12
CA PRO A 35 0.01 -2.48 18.31
C PRO A 35 -0.13 -3.78 19.12
N ILE A 36 0.87 -4.11 19.94
CA ILE A 36 0.90 -5.35 20.73
C ILE A 36 -0.24 -5.38 21.74
N LEU A 37 -0.57 -4.25 22.37
CA LEU A 37 -1.69 -4.09 23.29
C LEU A 37 -3.02 -4.44 22.60
N LYS A 38 -3.25 -3.94 21.38
CA LYS A 38 -4.44 -4.31 20.58
C LYS A 38 -4.51 -5.81 20.27
N LEU A 39 -3.37 -6.42 19.95
CA LEU A 39 -3.30 -7.86 19.72
C LEU A 39 -3.68 -8.63 20.98
N VAL A 40 -3.15 -8.24 22.13
CA VAL A 40 -3.42 -8.88 23.43
C VAL A 40 -4.90 -8.76 23.80
N TYR A 41 -5.51 -7.58 23.64
CA TYR A 41 -6.95 -7.41 23.81
C TYR A 41 -7.76 -8.32 22.88
N SER A 42 -7.40 -8.38 21.59
CA SER A 42 -8.09 -9.23 20.62
C SER A 42 -7.95 -10.72 20.95
N ALA A 43 -6.76 -11.15 21.39
CA ALA A 43 -6.50 -12.54 21.75
C ALA A 43 -7.27 -12.95 23.02
N ALA A 44 -7.35 -12.06 24.01
CA ALA A 44 -8.14 -12.28 25.22
C ALA A 44 -9.64 -12.37 24.92
N ALA A 45 -10.17 -11.44 24.11
CA ALA A 45 -11.55 -11.50 23.65
C ALA A 45 -11.85 -12.82 22.92
N ASN A 46 -10.98 -13.25 22.00
CA ASN A 46 -11.15 -14.52 21.30
C ASN A 46 -11.13 -15.73 22.24
N ALA A 47 -10.26 -15.74 23.25
CA ALA A 47 -10.20 -16.80 24.25
C ALA A 47 -11.48 -16.85 25.12
N SER A 48 -12.02 -15.69 25.49
CA SER A 48 -13.29 -15.59 26.22
C SER A 48 -14.46 -16.09 25.37
N TYR A 49 -14.62 -15.57 24.14
CA TYR A 49 -15.75 -15.92 23.27
C TYR A 49 -15.72 -17.36 22.77
N ASN A 50 -14.56 -17.87 22.32
CA ASN A 50 -14.48 -19.18 21.69
C ASN A 50 -14.17 -20.32 22.66
N MET A 51 -13.57 -20.03 23.83
CA MET A 51 -13.13 -21.04 24.80
C MET A 51 -13.71 -20.84 26.20
N GLY A 52 -14.62 -19.89 26.40
CA GLY A 52 -15.28 -19.65 27.69
C GLY A 52 -14.32 -19.30 28.84
N SER A 53 -13.12 -18.82 28.51
CA SER A 53 -12.07 -18.53 29.50
C SER A 53 -12.28 -17.15 30.13
N SER A 54 -12.09 -17.02 31.45
CA SER A 54 -12.11 -15.72 32.12
C SER A 54 -10.79 -14.98 31.89
N GLU A 55 -10.86 -13.67 31.67
CA GLU A 55 -9.67 -12.82 31.42
C GLU A 55 -8.63 -12.89 32.54
N THR A 56 -9.09 -13.11 33.77
CA THR A 56 -8.27 -13.25 34.99
C THR A 56 -7.32 -14.44 34.98
N ASN A 57 -7.62 -15.48 34.19
CA ASN A 57 -6.83 -16.72 34.14
C ASN A 57 -5.99 -16.84 32.86
N LEU A 58 -5.97 -15.80 32.02
CA LEU A 58 -5.22 -15.81 30.77
C LEU A 58 -3.75 -15.50 31.01
N VAL A 59 -2.88 -16.31 30.40
CA VAL A 59 -1.42 -16.16 30.43
C VAL A 59 -0.90 -16.18 28.99
N ILE A 60 0.08 -15.33 28.70
CA ILE A 60 0.77 -15.34 27.41
C ILE A 60 1.78 -16.48 27.40
N SER A 61 1.33 -17.67 26.99
CA SER A 61 2.18 -18.86 26.89
C SER A 61 3.27 -18.71 25.82
N LYS A 62 2.91 -18.11 24.69
CA LYS A 62 3.80 -17.97 23.53
C LYS A 62 3.50 -16.67 22.77
N ALA A 63 4.56 -15.96 22.39
CA ALA A 63 4.48 -14.76 21.57
C ALA A 63 5.77 -14.61 20.74
N GLU A 64 5.60 -14.39 19.44
CA GLU A 64 6.70 -14.36 18.46
C GLU A 64 6.56 -13.18 17.49
N VAL A 65 7.69 -12.61 17.05
CA VAL A 65 7.74 -11.60 15.99
C VAL A 65 8.37 -12.22 14.74
N ASN A 66 7.55 -12.61 13.77
CA ASN A 66 8.01 -13.13 12.49
C ASN A 66 7.92 -12.08 11.38
N GLY A 67 9.01 -11.33 11.17
CA GLY A 67 9.09 -10.32 10.11
C GLY A 67 9.59 -10.86 8.76
N GLU A 68 10.23 -12.03 8.73
CA GLU A 68 10.97 -12.51 7.56
C GLU A 68 10.10 -13.29 6.59
N PHE A 69 9.11 -14.03 7.09
CA PHE A 69 8.26 -14.88 6.24
C PHE A 69 7.45 -14.05 5.24
N ILE A 70 6.66 -13.10 5.72
CA ILE A 70 5.81 -12.25 4.86
C ILE A 70 6.68 -11.31 4.03
N ALA A 71 7.74 -10.73 4.61
CA ALA A 71 8.66 -9.90 3.85
C ALA A 71 9.37 -10.68 2.72
N GLY A 72 9.76 -11.93 2.97
CA GLY A 72 10.35 -12.82 1.96
C GLY A 72 9.38 -13.18 0.84
N GLN A 73 8.13 -13.51 1.18
CA GLN A 73 7.05 -13.75 0.20
C GLN A 73 6.84 -12.53 -0.70
N LEU A 74 6.80 -11.33 -0.11
CA LEU A 74 6.60 -10.07 -0.83
C LEU A 74 7.84 -9.67 -1.67
N LYS A 75 9.06 -9.90 -1.16
CA LYS A 75 10.31 -9.73 -1.93
C LYS A 75 10.35 -10.66 -3.15
N ASN A 76 9.85 -11.88 -3.01
CA ASN A 76 9.74 -12.86 -4.09
C ASN A 76 8.50 -12.65 -4.98
N ARG A 77 7.87 -11.47 -4.90
CA ARG A 77 6.73 -11.03 -5.73
C ARG A 77 5.49 -11.92 -5.64
N VAL A 78 5.29 -12.62 -4.53
CA VAL A 78 4.03 -13.32 -4.25
C VAL A 78 2.92 -12.30 -4.03
N SER A 79 1.75 -12.51 -4.63
CA SER A 79 0.57 -11.66 -4.44
C SER A 79 0.26 -11.49 -2.94
N PHE A 80 0.00 -10.25 -2.50
CA PHE A 80 -0.31 -9.93 -1.10
C PHE A 80 -1.40 -10.84 -0.52
N ARG A 81 -2.50 -11.03 -1.25
CA ARG A 81 -3.59 -11.94 -0.82
C ARG A 81 -3.11 -13.37 -0.59
N LYS A 82 -2.22 -13.88 -1.47
CA LYS A 82 -1.65 -15.23 -1.32
C LYS A 82 -0.67 -15.30 -0.15
N ALA A 83 0.19 -14.30 0.01
CA ALA A 83 1.13 -14.22 1.14
C ALA A 83 0.40 -14.16 2.48
N MET A 84 -0.69 -13.38 2.56
CA MET A 84 -1.54 -13.28 3.74
C MET A 84 -2.30 -14.58 4.02
N LYS A 85 -2.90 -15.21 3.01
CA LYS A 85 -3.60 -16.50 3.18
C LYS A 85 -2.66 -17.57 3.71
N LYS A 86 -1.44 -17.64 3.16
CA LYS A 86 -0.41 -18.56 3.62
C LYS A 86 0.08 -18.25 5.04
N ALA A 87 0.19 -16.97 5.40
CA ALA A 87 0.54 -16.58 6.76
C ALA A 87 -0.52 -17.02 7.78
N ILE A 88 -1.80 -16.84 7.45
CA ILE A 88 -2.94 -17.27 8.29
C ILE A 88 -2.95 -18.79 8.44
N GLU A 89 -2.78 -19.53 7.35
CA GLU A 89 -2.74 -21.00 7.37
C GLU A 89 -1.60 -21.55 8.26
N LEU A 90 -0.42 -20.95 8.21
CA LEU A 90 0.70 -21.35 9.07
C LEU A 90 0.45 -21.04 10.55
N THR A 91 -0.23 -19.95 10.85
CA THR A 91 -0.57 -19.58 12.23
C THR A 91 -1.71 -20.42 12.81
N GLU A 92 -2.64 -20.88 11.97
CA GLU A 92 -3.66 -21.87 12.34
C GLU A 92 -3.01 -23.21 12.71
N GLN A 93 -2.03 -23.67 11.93
CA GLN A 93 -1.25 -24.88 12.25
C GLN A 93 -0.45 -24.76 13.55
N ALA A 94 -0.11 -23.55 13.97
CA ALA A 94 0.63 -23.28 15.20
C ALA A 94 -0.26 -23.04 16.43
N ASP A 95 -1.58 -23.27 16.33
CA ASP A 95 -2.59 -23.05 17.39
C ASP A 95 -2.54 -21.62 17.98
N THR A 96 -2.32 -20.62 17.10
CA THR A 96 -2.15 -19.23 17.53
C THR A 96 -3.50 -18.50 17.56
N LYS A 97 -3.90 -17.97 18.73
CA LYS A 97 -5.25 -17.38 18.94
C LYS A 97 -5.42 -15.94 18.42
N GLY A 98 -4.34 -15.26 18.10
CA GLY A 98 -4.37 -13.86 17.66
C GLY A 98 -3.19 -13.54 16.77
N ILE A 99 -3.46 -12.80 15.69
CA ILE A 99 -2.46 -12.46 14.67
C ILE A 99 -2.63 -10.98 14.32
N GLN A 100 -1.54 -10.23 14.35
CA GLN A 100 -1.50 -8.86 13.85
C GLN A 100 -0.37 -8.75 12.85
N ILE A 101 -0.73 -8.54 11.60
CA ILE A 101 0.23 -8.34 10.52
C ILE A 101 0.30 -6.84 10.25
N GLN A 102 1.42 -6.24 10.62
CA GLN A 102 1.71 -4.84 10.32
C GLN A 102 2.92 -4.76 9.39
N ILE A 103 2.66 -4.55 8.11
CA ILE A 103 3.70 -4.35 7.11
C ILE A 103 3.83 -2.85 6.89
N ALA A 104 4.96 -2.29 7.30
CA ALA A 104 5.30 -0.89 7.07
C ALA A 104 6.51 -0.84 6.14
N GLY A 105 6.29 -0.35 4.93
CA GLY A 105 7.29 -0.25 3.89
C GLY A 105 6.63 -0.17 2.52
N ARG A 106 7.37 0.24 1.50
CA ARG A 106 6.94 0.06 0.12
C ARG A 106 7.10 -1.39 -0.26
N ILE A 107 5.99 -2.08 -0.35
CA ILE A 107 5.92 -3.31 -1.11
C ILE A 107 6.05 -2.89 -2.58
N ASP A 108 7.30 -2.88 -3.06
CA ASP A 108 7.70 -2.86 -4.47
C ASP A 108 6.97 -1.86 -5.38
N GLY A 109 6.72 -0.60 -4.96
CA GLY A 109 6.33 0.50 -5.86
C GLY A 109 5.18 0.23 -6.86
N LYS A 110 4.43 -0.86 -6.68
CA LYS A 110 3.47 -1.46 -7.61
C LYS A 110 2.05 -1.13 -7.24
N GLU A 111 1.84 -0.71 -6.00
CA GLU A 111 0.66 0.03 -5.62
C GLU A 111 0.97 1.50 -5.78
N ILE A 112 0.54 2.05 -6.92
CA ILE A 112 0.02 3.42 -7.13
C ILE A 112 0.06 3.71 -8.65
N ALA A 113 -0.84 3.03 -9.37
CA ALA A 113 -1.58 3.56 -10.51
C ALA A 113 -2.82 2.66 -10.69
N ARG A 114 -3.96 3.06 -10.11
CA ARG A 114 -5.25 2.50 -10.48
C ARG A 114 -5.75 3.34 -11.66
N VAL A 115 -5.60 2.78 -12.84
CA VAL A 115 -5.84 3.43 -14.13
C VAL A 115 -7.25 4.02 -14.19
N GLU A 116 -7.34 5.29 -14.57
CA GLU A 116 -8.56 5.85 -15.12
C GLU A 116 -8.23 6.64 -16.40
N TRP A 117 -9.18 6.64 -17.33
CA TRP A 117 -9.01 6.38 -18.76
C TRP A 117 -8.60 7.56 -19.63
N ILE A 118 -8.18 7.21 -20.87
CA ILE A 118 -8.58 7.95 -22.07
C ILE A 118 -9.12 6.95 -23.10
N ARG A 119 -10.39 7.08 -23.50
CA ARG A 119 -10.87 6.71 -24.85
C ARG A 119 -12.25 7.32 -25.14
N GLU A 120 -12.42 7.78 -26.38
CA GLU A 120 -13.68 7.57 -27.09
C GLU A 120 -13.83 6.06 -27.30
N ASP A 121 -14.92 5.53 -26.77
CA ASP A 121 -15.50 4.22 -27.01
C ASP A 121 -14.70 2.95 -26.60
N ASN A 122 -15.15 2.40 -25.47
CA ASN A 122 -15.17 0.98 -25.11
C ASN A 122 -13.84 0.21 -24.94
N SER A 123 -12.80 0.82 -24.38
CA SER A 123 -11.52 0.11 -24.20
C SER A 123 -11.05 0.05 -22.76
N ARG A 124 -11.03 -1.15 -22.20
CA ARG A 124 -10.85 -1.45 -20.77
C ARG A 124 -9.44 -2.06 -20.43
N ALA A 125 -8.32 -1.33 -20.42
CA ALA A 125 -7.09 -1.66 -19.64
C ALA A 125 -7.23 -1.50 -18.09
N ARG A 126 -7.26 -2.60 -17.35
CA ARG A 126 -7.65 -2.59 -15.92
C ARG A 126 -6.54 -2.19 -14.94
N GLU A 127 -5.27 -2.40 -15.29
CA GLU A 127 -4.13 -2.15 -14.38
C GLU A 127 -2.83 -1.82 -15.14
N LEU A 128 -2.12 -0.77 -14.71
CA LEU A 128 -0.77 -0.42 -15.16
C LEU A 128 0.26 -0.91 -14.14
N MET A 129 1.38 -1.43 -14.65
CA MET A 129 2.55 -1.74 -13.84
C MET A 129 3.68 -0.78 -14.17
N CYS A 130 4.10 0.04 -13.20
CA CYS A 130 5.29 0.88 -13.33
C CYS A 130 6.56 0.00 -13.38
N ILE A 131 7.43 0.26 -14.35
CA ILE A 131 8.77 -0.35 -14.47
C ILE A 131 9.82 0.61 -13.92
N ARG A 132 9.78 1.88 -14.35
CA ARG A 132 10.87 2.83 -14.13
C ARG A 132 10.37 4.27 -14.19
N ILE A 133 10.94 5.15 -13.37
CA ILE A 133 10.74 6.60 -13.44
C ILE A 133 11.79 7.21 -14.37
N ILE A 134 11.38 8.07 -15.28
CA ILE A 134 12.25 8.75 -16.27
C ILE A 134 12.70 10.10 -15.71
N GLY A 135 13.95 10.49 -16.00
CA GLY A 135 14.46 11.84 -15.69
C GLY A 135 14.95 12.03 -14.25
N ALA A 136 14.79 11.04 -13.39
CA ALA A 136 15.08 11.19 -11.97
C ALA A 136 16.23 10.24 -11.55
N SER A 137 17.38 10.79 -11.16
CA SER A 137 18.47 9.98 -10.60
C SER A 137 18.06 9.46 -9.21
N ASN A 138 17.79 8.16 -9.12
CA ASN A 138 17.52 7.43 -7.87
C ASN A 138 16.20 7.74 -7.12
N HIS A 139 15.18 8.31 -7.78
CA HIS A 139 13.88 8.47 -7.15
C HIS A 139 13.18 7.11 -6.98
N ARG A 140 12.85 6.76 -5.72
CA ARG A 140 12.10 5.53 -5.39
C ARG A 140 10.58 5.71 -5.53
N TYR A 141 10.13 6.93 -5.77
CA TYR A 141 8.73 7.36 -5.72
C TYR A 141 8.45 8.30 -6.88
N ALA A 142 7.36 8.04 -7.57
CA ALA A 142 6.82 8.94 -8.56
C ALA A 142 5.72 9.78 -7.92
N HIS A 143 5.70 11.07 -8.25
CA HIS A 143 4.73 12.06 -7.82
C HIS A 143 3.92 12.54 -9.02
N ILE A 144 2.95 13.41 -8.76
CA ILE A 144 2.16 14.05 -9.82
C ILE A 144 3.11 14.80 -10.76
N GLY A 145 2.96 14.56 -12.06
CA GLY A 145 3.79 15.15 -13.12
C GLY A 145 5.02 14.35 -13.50
N ASP A 146 5.41 13.34 -12.73
CA ASP A 146 6.53 12.47 -13.11
C ASP A 146 6.17 11.58 -14.30
N VAL A 147 7.12 11.44 -15.22
CA VAL A 147 7.02 10.50 -16.34
C VAL A 147 7.56 9.14 -15.91
N ILE A 148 6.76 8.09 -16.09
CA ILE A 148 7.14 6.72 -15.81
C ILE A 148 6.99 5.84 -17.06
N VAL A 149 7.83 4.82 -17.16
CA VAL A 149 7.67 3.70 -18.09
C VAL A 149 6.77 2.67 -17.42
N ALA A 150 5.68 2.29 -18.09
CA ALA A 150 4.69 1.35 -17.59
C ALA A 150 4.35 0.26 -18.62
N VAL A 151 3.79 -0.84 -18.11
CA VAL A 151 3.29 -1.98 -18.89
C VAL A 151 1.82 -2.21 -18.61
N ILE A 152 1.04 -2.56 -19.64
CA ILE A 152 -0.34 -3.07 -19.45
C ILE A 152 -0.29 -4.49 -18.89
N LYS A 153 -0.78 -4.65 -17.67
CA LYS A 153 -0.89 -5.96 -17.02
C LYS A 153 -2.12 -6.72 -17.49
N GLU A 154 -3.23 -6.02 -17.69
CA GLU A 154 -4.50 -6.54 -18.18
C GLU A 154 -5.07 -5.63 -19.27
N ALA A 155 -5.17 -6.15 -20.49
CA ALA A 155 -5.83 -5.50 -21.62
C ALA A 155 -7.16 -6.20 -21.89
N VAL A 156 -8.20 -5.43 -22.22
CA VAL A 156 -9.40 -6.01 -22.83
C VAL A 156 -9.13 -6.24 -24.32
N PRO A 157 -9.52 -7.41 -24.87
CA PRO A 157 -9.34 -7.70 -26.30
C PRO A 157 -10.05 -6.63 -27.14
N ASN A 158 -9.42 -6.20 -28.24
CA ASN A 158 -9.85 -5.09 -29.14
C ASN A 158 -9.38 -3.66 -28.76
N MET A 159 -8.30 -3.56 -27.99
CA MET A 159 -7.59 -2.31 -27.67
C MET A 159 -6.53 -1.95 -28.72
N LEU A 160 -6.22 -0.65 -28.84
CA LEU A 160 -5.07 -0.18 -29.63
C LEU A 160 -3.73 -0.55 -28.98
N LEU A 161 -3.75 -0.83 -27.67
CA LEU A 161 -2.59 -1.19 -26.87
C LEU A 161 -2.67 -2.66 -26.48
N GLU A 162 -1.60 -3.40 -26.73
CA GLU A 162 -1.55 -4.83 -26.42
C GLU A 162 -1.09 -5.09 -24.98
N ARG A 163 -1.47 -6.26 -24.46
CA ARG A 163 -0.97 -6.71 -23.16
C ARG A 163 0.55 -6.86 -23.23
N SER A 164 1.25 -6.41 -22.20
CA SER A 164 2.72 -6.40 -22.15
C SER A 164 3.42 -5.35 -23.02
N GLU A 165 2.68 -4.47 -23.70
CA GLU A 165 3.28 -3.32 -24.39
C GLU A 165 3.86 -2.33 -23.37
N VAL A 166 5.05 -1.81 -23.68
CA VAL A 166 5.78 -0.84 -22.86
C VAL A 166 5.53 0.57 -23.41
N PHE A 167 5.07 1.48 -22.57
CA PHE A 167 4.83 2.88 -22.95
C PHE A 167 5.15 3.83 -21.81
N ARG A 168 5.18 5.11 -22.15
CA ARG A 168 5.42 6.21 -21.21
C ARG A 168 4.08 6.75 -20.74
N VAL A 169 3.96 7.04 -19.45
CA VAL A 169 2.80 7.70 -18.87
C VAL A 169 3.24 8.83 -17.94
N VAL A 170 2.40 9.85 -17.81
CA VAL A 170 2.53 10.94 -16.84
C VAL A 170 1.54 10.68 -15.72
N ILE A 171 1.97 10.80 -14.47
CA ILE A 171 1.06 10.69 -13.32
C ILE A 171 0.25 11.97 -13.16
N VAL A 172 -1.08 11.85 -13.08
CA VAL A 172 -1.98 13.01 -12.99
C VAL A 172 -2.72 13.10 -11.65
N ARG A 173 -2.89 11.97 -10.95
CA ARG A 173 -3.53 11.90 -9.62
C ARG A 173 -2.78 10.91 -8.73
N THR A 174 -2.71 11.22 -7.44
CA THR A 174 -2.16 10.29 -6.44
C THR A 174 -2.99 10.28 -5.17
N CYS A 175 -3.19 9.09 -4.59
CA CYS A 175 -3.69 8.91 -3.23
C CYS A 175 -2.71 9.42 -2.17
N LYS A 176 -1.44 9.61 -2.55
CA LYS A 176 -0.46 10.24 -1.68
C LYS A 176 -0.73 11.74 -1.60
N GLU A 177 -0.77 12.25 -0.38
CA GLU A 177 -0.90 13.69 -0.08
C GLU A 177 0.17 14.51 -0.80
N LEU A 178 -0.28 15.48 -1.59
CA LEU A 178 0.50 16.55 -2.20
C LEU A 178 0.39 17.79 -1.31
N LYS A 179 1.54 18.32 -0.87
CA LYS A 179 1.59 19.57 -0.10
C LYS A 179 1.94 20.72 -1.03
N ARG A 180 1.10 21.75 -1.06
CA ARG A 180 1.34 22.99 -1.79
C ARG A 180 2.10 23.99 -0.93
N ASP A 181 2.77 24.93 -1.57
CA ASP A 181 3.54 26.00 -0.90
C ASP A 181 2.67 26.90 -0.03
N ASN A 182 1.37 27.01 -0.36
CA ASN A 182 0.38 27.73 0.44
C ASN A 182 -0.15 26.94 1.65
N GLY A 183 0.42 25.75 1.93
CA GLY A 183 0.05 24.91 3.07
C GLY A 183 -1.17 23.99 2.83
N ILE A 184 -1.84 24.11 1.68
CA ILE A 184 -2.97 23.22 1.34
C ILE A 184 -2.44 21.81 1.04
N ILE A 185 -3.11 20.80 1.58
CA ILE A 185 -2.80 19.39 1.34
C ILE A 185 -3.92 18.80 0.49
N ILE A 186 -3.56 18.23 -0.66
CA ILE A 186 -4.49 17.60 -1.60
C ILE A 186 -4.22 16.11 -1.66
N ARG A 187 -5.30 15.33 -1.64
CA ARG A 187 -5.25 13.88 -1.79
C ARG A 187 -6.41 13.45 -2.68
N TYR A 188 -6.10 12.63 -3.68
CA TYR A 188 -7.09 12.02 -4.55
C TYR A 188 -7.53 10.66 -4.00
N ASP A 189 -8.70 10.19 -4.43
CA ASP A 189 -9.22 8.87 -4.04
C ASP A 189 -8.48 7.75 -4.76
N ASP A 190 -7.96 8.01 -5.95
CA ASP A 190 -7.30 7.07 -6.84
C ASP A 190 -5.97 7.59 -7.40
N ASN A 191 -5.24 6.70 -8.08
CA ASN A 191 -3.95 7.01 -8.68
C ASN A 191 -4.04 6.89 -10.19
N ALA A 192 -4.19 7.99 -10.91
CA ALA A 192 -4.36 7.98 -12.36
C ALA A 192 -3.10 8.44 -13.10
N ALA A 193 -2.91 7.91 -14.31
CA ALA A 193 -1.82 8.28 -15.20
C ALA A 193 -2.30 8.34 -16.66
N VAL A 194 -1.72 9.23 -17.44
CA VAL A 194 -2.06 9.49 -18.85
C VAL A 194 -0.94 8.99 -19.75
N VAL A 195 -1.31 8.23 -20.80
CA VAL A 195 -0.36 7.74 -21.79
C VAL A 195 0.16 8.88 -22.67
N ILE A 196 1.47 8.94 -22.83
CA ILE A 196 2.16 9.94 -23.65
C ILE A 196 3.02 9.30 -24.75
N ASP A 197 3.32 10.08 -25.78
CA ASP A 197 4.30 9.76 -26.81
C ASP A 197 5.75 10.04 -26.34
N GLN A 198 6.71 10.00 -27.28
CA GLN A 198 8.10 10.30 -26.97
C GLN A 198 8.36 11.79 -26.74
N GLU A 199 7.54 12.65 -27.35
CA GLU A 199 7.59 14.12 -27.28
C GLU A 199 6.87 14.68 -26.04
N GLY A 200 6.14 13.85 -25.30
CA GLY A 200 5.39 14.24 -24.11
C GLY A 200 3.93 14.63 -24.38
N ASN A 201 3.42 14.43 -25.59
CA ASN A 201 2.02 14.70 -25.90
C ASN A 201 1.13 13.54 -25.45
N PRO A 202 -0.10 13.82 -24.97
CA PRO A 202 -1.05 12.76 -24.66
C PRO A 202 -1.43 12.01 -25.94
N LYS A 203 -1.39 10.68 -25.90
CA LYS A 203 -1.91 9.84 -26.99
C LYS A 203 -3.44 9.82 -27.06
N GLY A 204 -4.10 10.28 -26.00
CA GLY A 204 -5.54 10.26 -25.87
C GLY A 204 -6.20 11.62 -26.07
N THR A 205 -7.49 11.61 -26.38
CA THR A 205 -8.29 12.80 -26.75
C THR A 205 -9.00 13.49 -25.60
N ARG A 206 -9.21 12.85 -24.44
CA ARG A 206 -9.89 13.45 -23.28
C ARG A 206 -9.46 12.80 -21.97
N ILE A 207 -9.37 13.57 -20.90
CA ILE A 207 -9.04 13.07 -19.56
C ILE A 207 -10.31 13.02 -18.71
N PHE A 208 -10.41 12.03 -17.83
CA PHE A 208 -11.50 11.90 -16.87
C PHE A 208 -11.03 12.18 -15.45
N GLY A 209 -11.92 12.82 -14.70
CA GLY A 209 -11.67 13.25 -13.33
C GLY A 209 -10.92 14.57 -13.23
N ALA A 210 -10.87 15.10 -12.02
CA ALA A 210 -10.13 16.30 -11.72
C ALA A 210 -8.62 16.01 -11.72
N ILE A 211 -7.83 16.92 -12.28
CA ILE A 211 -6.37 16.82 -12.29
C ILE A 211 -5.74 17.87 -11.38
N ALA A 212 -4.48 17.68 -11.03
CA ALA A 212 -3.74 18.65 -10.23
C ALA A 212 -3.24 19.81 -11.10
N ARG A 213 -3.33 21.05 -10.61
CA ARG A 213 -2.83 22.26 -11.29
C ARG A 213 -1.32 22.23 -11.54
N GLU A 214 -0.57 21.47 -10.76
CA GLU A 214 0.89 21.31 -10.81
C GLU A 214 1.35 20.80 -12.19
N LEU A 215 0.46 20.13 -12.94
CA LEU A 215 0.73 19.72 -14.32
C LEU A 215 0.95 20.91 -15.27
N ARG A 216 0.43 22.12 -14.97
CA ARG A 216 0.70 23.33 -15.76
C ARG A 216 2.13 23.80 -15.60
N GLU A 217 2.67 23.71 -14.39
CA GLU A 217 4.02 24.18 -14.05
C GLU A 217 5.10 23.30 -14.69
N LEU A 218 4.77 22.04 -14.96
CA LEU A 218 5.64 21.04 -15.58
C LEU A 218 5.57 21.02 -17.12
N ASN A 219 5.06 22.08 -17.74
CA ASN A 219 4.90 22.24 -19.19
C ASN A 219 3.99 21.18 -19.86
N ILE A 220 3.13 20.52 -19.09
CA ILE A 220 2.19 19.50 -19.59
C ILE A 220 0.84 20.12 -19.94
N THR A 221 0.87 21.23 -20.68
CA THR A 221 -0.29 22.09 -20.98
C THR A 221 -1.38 21.37 -21.77
N LYS A 222 -1.00 20.52 -22.73
CA LYS A 222 -1.95 19.73 -23.55
C LYS A 222 -2.83 18.82 -22.69
N ILE A 223 -2.28 18.21 -21.64
CA ILE A 223 -3.04 17.35 -20.71
C ILE A 223 -4.03 18.20 -19.92
N VAL A 224 -3.59 19.35 -19.43
CA VAL A 224 -4.46 20.27 -18.69
C VAL A 224 -5.65 20.75 -19.53
N SER A 225 -5.43 21.04 -20.81
CA SER A 225 -6.49 21.46 -21.73
C SER A 225 -7.55 20.38 -22.00
N LEU A 226 -7.19 19.10 -21.85
CA LEU A 226 -8.09 17.97 -22.07
C LEU A 226 -8.85 17.54 -20.81
N ALA A 227 -8.54 18.14 -19.66
CA ALA A 227 -9.15 17.80 -18.39
C ALA A 227 -10.44 18.60 -18.13
N PRO A 228 -11.48 17.98 -17.55
CA PRO A 228 -12.74 18.65 -17.25
C PRO A 228 -12.60 19.63 -16.09
N GLU A 229 -11.76 19.30 -15.09
CA GLU A 229 -11.57 20.10 -13.87
C GLU A 229 -10.11 20.07 -13.43
N VAL A 230 -9.63 21.19 -12.89
CA VAL A 230 -8.26 21.36 -12.41
C VAL A 230 -8.31 21.90 -10.98
N LEU A 231 -7.77 21.13 -10.03
CA LEU A 231 -7.72 21.44 -8.60
C LEU A 231 -6.37 22.04 -8.20
#